data_AF-A0A1Q7RLQ5-F1
#
_entry.id   AF-A0A1Q7RLQ5-F1
#
_cell.length_a   1.000
_cell.length_b   1.000
_cell.length_c   1.000
_cell.angle_alpha   90.00
_cell.angle_beta   90.00
_cell.angle_gamma   90.00
#
_symmetry.space_group_name_H-M   'P 1'
#
loop_
_entity.id
_entity.type
_entity.pdbx_description
1 polymer ?
#
loop_
_entity_poly.entity_id
_entity_poly.type
_entity_poly.pdbx_seq_one_letter_code
_entity_poly.pdbx_strand_id
1 'polypeptide(L)'
;MEELRRRIDGIDRRLVRLLNDRAGCAIALGRIKRRRGLTIYQPAREEEVLGNIQRSNAGPLESAALRRLFERIIDESRWIERNATYRSGAPGAPRGPMSGPARTDDAQD
;
A
#
# COMPACT_ATOMS: atom_id res chain seq x y z
N MET A 1 11.54 -12.72 28.00
CA MET A 1 10.50 -11.77 27.55
C MET A 1 11.09 -10.52 26.92
N GLU A 2 11.91 -9.76 27.66
CA GLU A 2 12.41 -8.47 27.18
C GLU A 2 13.33 -8.55 25.95
N GLU A 3 14.15 -9.60 25.86
CA GLU A 3 14.99 -9.82 24.68
C GLU A 3 14.19 -10.09 23.40
N LEU A 4 13.10 -10.87 23.50
CA LEU A 4 12.21 -11.13 22.37
C LEU A 4 11.51 -9.84 21.91
N ARG A 5 11.10 -8.97 22.84
CA ARG A 5 10.53 -7.66 22.50
C ARG A 5 11.52 -6.78 21.74
N ARG A 6 12.76 -6.66 22.24
CA ARG A 6 13.82 -5.91 21.52
C ARG A 6 14.10 -6.48 20.13
N ARG A 7 14.04 -7.80 19.98
CA ARG A 7 14.16 -8.45 18.66
C ARG A 7 13.00 -8.09 17.75
N ILE A 8 11.76 -8.08 18.25
CA ILE A 8 10.57 -7.64 17.52
C ILE A 8 10.73 -6.18 17.09
N ASP A 9 11.09 -5.26 17.99
CA ASP A 9 11.32 -3.86 17.65
C ASP A 9 12.37 -3.68 16.54
N GLY A 10 13.43 -4.50 16.58
CA GLY A 10 14.46 -4.52 15.53
C GLY A 10 13.92 -4.98 14.18
N ILE A 11 13.05 -6.00 14.17
CA ILE A 11 12.36 -6.48 12.97
C ILE A 11 11.40 -5.40 12.46
N ASP A 12 10.61 -4.76 13.32
CA ASP A 12 9.64 -3.74 12.95
C ASP A 12 10.32 -2.54 12.27
N ARG A 13 11.45 -2.07 12.81
CA ARG A 13 12.26 -1.02 12.17
C ARG A 13 12.75 -1.42 10.79
N ARG A 14 13.09 -2.70 10.57
CA ARG A 14 13.48 -3.20 9.25
C ARG A 14 12.28 -3.27 8.30
N LEU A 15 11.11 -3.71 8.78
CA LEU A 15 9.88 -3.70 8.01
C LEU A 15 9.53 -2.29 7.56
N VAL A 16 9.59 -1.29 8.43
CA VAL A 16 9.35 0.13 8.08
C VAL A 16 10.28 0.59 6.96
N ARG A 17 11.59 0.26 7.04
CA ARG A 17 12.55 0.61 5.97
C ARG A 17 12.17 -0.04 4.64
N LEU A 18 11.92 -1.35 4.64
CA LEU A 18 11.53 -2.10 3.43
C LEU A 18 10.22 -1.58 2.81
N LEU A 19 9.25 -1.23 3.65
CA LEU A 19 7.98 -0.65 3.20
C LEU A 19 8.18 0.72 2.56
N ASN A 20 9.03 1.58 3.14
CA ASN A 20 9.37 2.86 2.56
C ASN A 20 10.11 2.74 1.22
N ASP A 21 11.05 1.78 1.11
CA ASP A 21 11.74 1.51 -0.16
C ASP A 21 10.73 1.06 -1.24
N ARG A 22 9.80 0.16 -0.88
CA ARG A 22 8.71 -0.26 -1.77
C ARG A 22 7.80 0.90 -2.18
N ALA A 23 7.48 1.80 -1.24
CA ALA A 23 6.70 3.01 -1.53
C ALA A 23 7.44 3.95 -2.49
N GLY A 24 8.76 4.10 -2.33
CA GLY A 24 9.61 4.85 -3.27
C GLY A 24 9.53 4.31 -4.70
N CYS A 25 9.56 2.98 -4.87
CA CYS A 25 9.33 2.33 -6.16
C CYS A 25 7.94 2.65 -6.74
N ALA A 26 6.88 2.60 -5.91
CA ALA A 26 5.52 2.94 -6.35
C ALA A 26 5.39 4.39 -6.80
N ILE A 27 6.03 5.36 -6.11
CA ILE A 27 6.08 6.77 -6.50
C ILE A 27 6.75 6.92 -7.88
N ALA A 28 7.90 6.26 -8.08
CA ALA A 28 8.62 6.29 -9.34
C ALA A 28 7.78 5.72 -10.49
N LEU A 29 7.10 4.59 -10.26
CA LEU A 29 6.18 3.98 -11.21
C LEU A 29 5.02 4.92 -11.56
N GLY A 30 4.39 5.56 -10.56
CA GLY A 30 3.31 6.52 -10.80
C GLY A 30 3.74 7.67 -11.71
N ARG A 31 4.93 8.23 -11.51
CA ARG A 31 5.50 9.26 -12.38
C ARG A 31 5.73 8.76 -13.82
N ILE A 32 6.17 7.52 -13.99
CA ILE A 32 6.36 6.90 -15.32
C ILE A 32 5.00 6.69 -16.00
N LYS A 33 4.04 6.10 -15.30
CA LYS A 33 2.70 5.85 -15.83
C LYS A 33 1.99 7.15 -16.20
N ARG A 34 2.12 8.20 -15.39
CA ARG A 34 1.63 9.56 -15.72
C ARG A 34 2.14 10.03 -17.07
N ARG A 35 3.47 10.01 -17.25
CA ARG A 35 4.13 10.48 -18.47
C ARG A 35 3.72 9.68 -19.71
N ARG A 36 3.31 8.42 -19.51
CA ARG A 36 2.89 7.50 -20.57
C ARG A 36 1.36 7.39 -20.73
N GLY A 37 0.58 8.12 -19.95
CA GLY A 37 -0.89 8.02 -19.96
C GLY A 37 -1.43 6.64 -19.55
N LEU A 38 -0.67 5.87 -18.76
CA LEU A 38 -1.06 4.52 -18.33
C LEU A 38 -1.92 4.55 -17.07
N THR A 39 -2.82 3.58 -16.93
CA THR A 39 -3.65 3.40 -15.73
C THR A 39 -2.84 2.88 -14.55
N ILE A 40 -3.18 3.35 -13.35
CA ILE A 40 -2.53 2.92 -12.10
C ILE A 40 -2.98 1.50 -11.72
N TYR A 41 -4.30 1.28 -11.75
CA TYR A 41 -4.89 0.00 -11.38
C TYR A 41 -4.61 -1.03 -12.47
N GLN A 42 -3.89 -2.09 -12.08
CA GLN A 42 -3.43 -3.16 -12.96
C GLN A 42 -3.62 -4.50 -12.23
N PRO A 43 -4.82 -5.11 -12.23
CA PRO A 43 -5.15 -6.27 -11.41
C PRO A 43 -4.25 -7.48 -11.67
N ALA A 44 -3.89 -7.73 -12.93
CA ALA A 44 -2.94 -8.80 -13.28
C ALA A 44 -1.60 -8.64 -12.56
N ARG A 45 -1.10 -7.40 -12.46
CA ARG A 45 0.16 -7.12 -11.76
C ARG A 45 0.03 -7.30 -10.24
N GLU A 46 -1.13 -6.99 -9.67
CA GLU A 46 -1.39 -7.23 -8.24
C GLU A 46 -1.39 -8.73 -7.93
N GLU A 47 -2.02 -9.54 -8.79
CA GLU A 47 -2.04 -11.00 -8.65
C GLU A 47 -0.64 -11.61 -8.82
N GLU A 48 0.18 -11.10 -9.74
CA GLU A 48 1.59 -11.50 -9.86
C GLU A 48 2.39 -11.25 -8.57
N VAL A 49 2.16 -10.10 -7.91
CA VAL A 49 2.80 -9.77 -6.63
C VAL A 49 2.35 -10.76 -5.57
N LEU A 50 1.04 -11.00 -5.43
CA LEU A 50 0.50 -11.94 -4.44
C LEU A 50 1.03 -13.36 -4.67
N GLY A 51 1.04 -13.83 -5.91
CA GLY A 51 1.59 -15.13 -6.28
C GLY A 51 3.10 -15.24 -5.98
N ASN A 52 3.87 -14.17 -6.16
CA ASN A 52 5.28 -14.16 -5.79
C ASN A 52 5.50 -14.30 -4.28
N ILE A 53 4.70 -13.62 -3.47
CA ILE A 53 4.78 -13.71 -2.01
C ILE A 53 4.40 -15.11 -1.52
N GLN A 54 3.35 -15.71 -2.07
CA GLN A 54 2.96 -17.06 -1.72
C GLN A 54 4.05 -18.08 -2.04
N ARG A 55 4.68 -17.99 -3.23
CA ARG A 55 5.79 -18.87 -3.61
C ARG A 55 7.05 -18.67 -2.76
N SER A 56 7.24 -17.47 -2.22
CA SER A 56 8.40 -17.12 -1.39
C SER A 56 8.19 -17.42 0.10
N ASN A 57 7.01 -17.90 0.51
CA ASN A 57 6.72 -18.17 1.90
C ASN A 57 7.38 -19.48 2.37
N ALA A 58 8.43 -19.35 3.18
CA ALA A 58 9.07 -20.46 3.89
C ALA A 58 8.97 -20.30 5.42
N GLY A 59 8.09 -19.40 5.88
CA GLY A 59 7.95 -19.03 7.29
C GLY A 59 6.76 -19.69 7.98
N PRO A 60 6.60 -19.45 9.28
CA PRO A 60 5.51 -20.01 10.08
C PRO A 60 4.14 -19.34 9.82
N LEU A 61 4.09 -18.30 8.98
CA LEU A 61 2.83 -17.63 8.62
C LEU A 61 2.11 -18.42 7.53
N GLU A 62 0.81 -18.63 7.71
CA GLU A 62 -0.02 -19.20 6.65
C GLU A 62 -0.04 -18.30 5.41
N SER A 63 -0.05 -18.91 4.22
CA SER A 63 -0.09 -18.19 2.94
C SER A 63 -1.32 -17.26 2.83
N ALA A 64 -2.44 -17.62 3.45
CA ALA A 64 -3.62 -16.77 3.53
C ALA A 64 -3.39 -15.51 4.38
N ALA A 65 -2.65 -15.62 5.49
CA ALA A 65 -2.30 -14.46 6.32
C ALA A 65 -1.36 -13.51 5.59
N LEU A 66 -0.34 -14.04 4.90
CA LEU A 66 0.54 -13.23 4.05
C LEU A 66 -0.23 -12.53 2.93
N ARG A 67 -1.18 -13.23 2.29
CA ARG A 67 -2.02 -12.62 1.24
C ARG A 67 -2.76 -11.38 1.77
N ARG A 68 -3.45 -11.49 2.92
CA ARG A 68 -4.17 -10.36 3.53
C ARG A 68 -3.27 -9.18 3.87
N LEU A 69 -2.07 -9.44 4.39
CA LEU A 69 -1.10 -8.39 4.69
C LEU A 69 -0.64 -7.67 3.42
N PHE A 70 -0.31 -8.43 2.38
CA PHE A 70 0.18 -7.86 1.12
C PHE A 70 -0.89 -7.14 0.31
N GLU A 71 -2.15 -7.55 0.40
CA GLU A 71 -3.28 -6.77 -0.14
C GLU A 71 -3.29 -5.35 0.42
N ARG A 72 -3.10 -5.20 1.75
CA ARG A 72 -3.03 -3.87 2.38
C ARG A 72 -1.82 -3.05 1.96
N ILE A 73 -0.67 -3.71 1.77
CA ILE A 73 0.56 -3.05 1.28
C ILE A 73 0.37 -2.60 -0.19
N ILE A 74 -0.32 -3.41 -1.01
CA ILE A 74 -0.67 -3.05 -2.39
C ILE A 74 -1.64 -1.87 -2.39
N ASP A 75 -2.69 -1.91 -1.57
CA ASP A 75 -3.65 -0.82 -1.42
C ASP A 75 -2.96 0.52 -1.15
N GLU A 76 -2.07 0.56 -0.15
CA GLU A 76 -1.34 1.77 0.23
C GLU A 76 -0.41 2.23 -0.89
N SER A 77 0.25 1.29 -1.57
CA SER A 77 1.16 1.65 -2.68
C SER A 77 0.41 2.24 -3.86
N ARG A 78 -0.80 1.76 -4.16
CA ARG A 78 -1.67 2.35 -5.20
C ARG A 78 -2.12 3.74 -4.81
N TRP A 79 -2.44 3.96 -3.53
CA TRP A 79 -2.81 5.28 -3.02
C TRP A 79 -1.64 6.27 -3.17
N ILE A 80 -0.43 5.88 -2.77
CA ILE A 80 0.77 6.70 -2.92
C ILE A 80 1.09 6.96 -4.40
N GLU A 81 1.02 5.93 -5.25
CA GLU A 81 1.23 6.04 -6.70
C GLU A 81 0.27 7.04 -7.32
N ARG A 82 -1.03 6.94 -6.97
CA ARG A 82 -2.09 7.87 -7.36
C ARG A 82 -1.79 9.30 -6.93
N ASN A 83 -1.38 9.48 -5.69
CA ASN A 83 -1.01 10.80 -5.20
C ASN A 83 0.23 11.34 -5.91
N ALA A 84 1.21 10.52 -6.26
CA ALA A 84 2.38 10.95 -7.01
C ALA A 84 2.03 11.44 -8.42
N THR A 85 1.05 10.80 -9.07
CA THR A 85 0.46 11.26 -10.34
C THR A 85 -0.20 12.65 -10.21
N TYR A 86 -0.89 12.94 -9.11
CA TYR A 86 -1.60 14.21 -8.93
C TYR A 86 -0.73 15.35 -8.34
N ARG A 87 0.22 15.05 -7.44
CA ARG A 87 0.94 16.04 -6.62
C ARG A 87 2.06 16.80 -7.36
N SER A 88 2.38 16.47 -8.61
CA SER A 88 3.35 17.27 -9.41
C SER A 88 2.70 18.50 -10.08
N GLY A 89 1.59 19.01 -9.54
CA GLY A 89 0.83 20.15 -10.08
C GLY A 89 0.66 21.37 -9.17
N ALA A 90 1.04 21.34 -7.88
CA ALA A 90 1.02 22.55 -7.04
C ALA A 90 1.90 22.39 -5.77
N PRO A 91 2.69 23.40 -5.38
CA PRO A 91 3.34 23.43 -4.08
C PRO A 91 2.34 23.87 -3.00
N GLY A 92 2.14 23.05 -1.96
CA GLY A 92 1.58 23.51 -0.68
C GLY A 92 0.10 23.23 -0.37
N ALA A 93 -0.40 22.00 -0.53
CA ALA A 93 -1.68 21.62 0.08
C ALA A 93 -1.55 20.37 0.97
N PRO A 94 -1.72 20.49 2.30
CA PRO A 94 -2.17 19.38 3.14
C PRO A 94 -3.70 19.35 3.17
N ARG A 95 -4.30 18.15 3.31
CA ARG A 95 -5.67 17.81 3.80
C ARG A 95 -6.03 16.43 3.25
N GLY A 96 -6.61 15.47 3.96
CA GLY A 96 -7.11 15.30 5.33
C GLY A 96 -7.67 13.86 5.39
N PRO A 97 -8.02 13.27 6.56
CA PRO A 97 -8.41 11.86 6.60
C PRO A 97 -9.86 11.63 6.15
N MET A 98 -9.99 10.57 5.34
CA MET A 98 -11.11 9.66 5.05
C MET A 98 -12.55 10.10 5.34
N SER A 99 -13.35 10.19 4.27
CA SER A 99 -14.82 10.08 4.36
C SER A 99 -15.22 8.67 4.79
N GLY A 100 -15.83 8.55 5.97
CA GLY A 100 -16.71 7.44 6.33
C GLY A 100 -18.04 7.52 5.57
N PRO A 101 -18.85 6.44 5.55
CA PRO A 101 -20.02 6.36 4.70
C PRO A 101 -21.10 7.36 5.15
N ALA A 102 -21.71 8.04 4.17
CA ALA A 102 -22.90 8.84 4.37
C ALA A 102 -24.05 7.93 4.85
N ARG A 103 -24.64 8.25 6.00
CA ARG A 103 -25.94 7.72 6.40
C ARG A 103 -26.98 8.33 5.45
N THR A 104 -27.78 7.48 4.83
CA THR A 104 -29.04 7.88 4.19
C THR A 104 -30.06 8.14 5.30
N ASP A 105 -30.37 9.41 5.56
CA ASP A 105 -31.62 9.79 6.19
C ASP A 105 -32.65 9.96 5.07
N ASP A 106 -33.47 8.93 4.84
CA ASP A 106 -34.75 9.07 4.15
C ASP A 106 -35.84 8.99 5.21
N ALA A 107 -36.35 10.17 5.59
CA ALA A 107 -37.59 10.32 6.30
C ALA A 107 -38.55 11.15 5.43
N GLN A 108 -39.75 10.59 5.28
CA GLN A 108 -41.03 11.24 4.94
C GLN A 108 -41.32 11.47 3.45
N ASP A 109 -42.12 10.57 2.86
CA ASP A 109 -43.57 10.79 2.69
C ASP A 109 -44.34 9.46 2.82
#